data_AF-A0A150JQ70-F1
#
_entry.id   AF-A0A150JQ70-F1
#
_cell.length_a   1.000
_cell.length_b   1.000
_cell.length_c   1.000
_cell.angle_alpha   90.00
_cell.angle_beta   90.00
_cell.angle_gamma   90.00
#
_symmetry.space_group_name_H-M   'P 1'
#
loop_
_entity.id
_entity.type
_entity.pdbx_description
1 polymer ?
#
loop_
_entity_poly.entity_id
_entity_poly.type
_entity_poly.pdbx_seq_one_letter_code
_entity_poly.pdbx_strand_id
1 'polypeptide(L)'
;MKTVIEKQLFPSPNPHVRMYLVTYWSDGLKVKGLLAEPDDGRIYDGFLYLRGGIKSVGMVRPARIGEFASEGFIVFAPFYRGNRGGEGDEDFGGDDMHDAYFGFDVLMEHERVSGRVHVFGFSRGGIMALGTAQARPAVSLVTWGGVSDVALCYAERVDLRKMMKRVIGGTPEKYPERYRVRTPLYKLGQIGCPVLIIHGEQDQNVSVEHAIRLERGLKQLGKPVETWYFPELGHHFPPPVNRRVVHDASVWMKRHSAHDTIEATTEVSRMGMPMELDTMLVTNGKEERIEQNLFLLKQPGYCVYPLDTPVEIRKKKEHGPSGSAVIRKLEWENNTTIVHYELVSLNTPN
;
A
#
# COMPACT_ATOMS: atom_id res chain seq x y z
N MET A 1 9.17 -8.20 26.57
CA MET A 1 8.28 -7.33 27.39
C MET A 1 7.26 -6.76 26.42
N LYS A 2 5.96 -6.74 26.73
CA LYS A 2 4.97 -6.12 25.83
C LYS A 2 5.25 -4.63 25.69
N THR A 3 5.15 -4.11 24.47
CA THR A 3 5.37 -2.69 24.15
C THR A 3 4.24 -1.83 24.71
N VAL A 4 3.00 -2.31 24.66
CA VAL A 4 1.82 -1.63 25.23
C VAL A 4 1.77 -1.78 26.76
N ILE A 5 1.63 -0.65 27.46
CA ILE A 5 1.51 -0.56 28.92
C ILE A 5 0.04 -0.47 29.33
N GLU A 6 -0.72 0.39 28.63
CA GLU A 6 -2.10 0.71 28.98
C GLU A 6 -2.91 0.98 27.70
N LYS A 7 -4.16 0.51 27.65
CA LYS A 7 -5.12 0.73 26.57
C LYS A 7 -6.45 1.18 27.19
N GLN A 8 -6.87 2.42 26.94
CA GLN A 8 -8.11 3.01 27.46
C GLN A 8 -9.05 3.34 26.30
N LEU A 9 -10.35 3.10 26.46
CA LEU A 9 -11.33 3.45 25.43
C LEU A 9 -11.33 4.96 25.17
N PHE A 10 -11.37 5.35 23.90
CA PHE A 10 -11.40 6.74 23.45
C PHE A 10 -12.64 6.98 22.58
N PRO A 11 -13.31 8.14 22.68
CA PRO A 11 -14.49 8.45 21.87
C PRO A 11 -14.21 8.39 20.37
N SER A 12 -14.95 7.55 19.65
CA SER A 12 -14.85 7.44 18.20
C SER A 12 -15.89 8.32 17.51
N PRO A 13 -15.52 9.06 16.45
CA PRO A 13 -16.48 9.79 15.61
C PRO A 13 -17.21 8.87 14.61
N ASN A 14 -16.84 7.59 14.51
CA ASN A 14 -17.46 6.61 13.61
C ASN A 14 -17.95 5.40 14.42
N PRO A 15 -19.25 5.04 14.36
CA PRO A 15 -19.80 3.93 15.15
C PRO A 15 -19.26 2.55 14.76
N HIS A 16 -18.64 2.40 13.58
CA HIS A 16 -18.04 1.14 13.12
C HIS A 16 -16.53 1.04 13.40
N VAL A 17 -15.97 2.02 14.11
CA VAL A 17 -14.55 2.06 14.47
C VAL A 17 -14.44 2.24 15.98
N ARG A 18 -13.71 1.35 16.66
CA ARG A 18 -13.32 1.54 18.05
C ARG A 18 -12.00 2.28 18.12
N MET A 19 -11.88 3.19 19.08
CA MET A 19 -10.65 3.94 19.30
C MET A 19 -10.17 3.76 20.73
N TYR A 20 -8.85 3.78 20.90
CA TYR A 20 -8.21 3.65 22.18
C TYR A 20 -7.06 4.65 22.32
N LEU A 21 -6.96 5.26 23.49
CA LEU A 21 -5.74 5.91 23.93
C LEU A 21 -4.79 4.83 24.44
N VAL A 22 -3.60 4.76 23.85
CA VAL A 22 -2.59 3.75 24.20
C VAL A 22 -1.38 4.45 24.81
N THR A 23 -0.89 3.93 25.93
CA THR A 23 0.41 4.27 26.49
C THR A 23 1.36 3.10 26.20
N TYR A 24 2.54 3.37 25.64
CA TYR A 24 3.50 2.37 25.22
C TYR A 24 4.94 2.79 25.56
N TRP A 25 5.83 1.83 25.69
CA TRP A 25 7.26 2.08 25.88
C TRP A 25 7.91 2.52 24.57
N SER A 26 8.69 3.59 24.64
CA SER A 26 9.57 4.05 23.55
C SER A 26 10.90 4.48 24.16
N ASP A 27 11.94 3.67 23.95
CA ASP A 27 13.31 3.98 24.41
C ASP A 27 13.39 4.40 25.90
N GLY A 28 12.74 3.63 26.78
CA GLY A 28 12.68 3.89 28.22
C GLY A 28 11.67 4.96 28.65
N LEU A 29 10.92 5.57 27.73
CA LEU A 29 9.89 6.56 28.01
C LEU A 29 8.48 5.99 27.80
N LYS A 30 7.51 6.48 28.58
CA LYS A 30 6.09 6.23 28.37
C LYS A 30 5.52 7.24 27.40
N VAL A 31 5.31 6.83 26.15
CA VAL A 31 4.74 7.67 25.10
C VAL A 31 3.29 7.27 24.86
N LYS A 32 2.49 8.20 24.32
CA LYS A 32 1.07 7.96 24.03
C LYS A 32 0.77 8.03 22.54
N GLY A 33 -0.30 7.37 22.13
CA GLY A 33 -0.83 7.40 20.77
C GLY A 33 -2.32 7.03 20.74
N LEU A 34 -2.94 7.20 19.57
CA LEU A 34 -4.29 6.71 19.32
C LEU A 34 -4.22 5.45 18.46
N LEU A 35 -4.98 4.44 18.87
CA LEU A 35 -5.28 3.26 18.08
C LEU A 35 -6.72 3.37 17.57
N ALA A 36 -6.96 3.06 16.31
CA ALA A 36 -8.28 2.94 15.71
C ALA A 36 -8.39 1.60 14.98
N GLU A 37 -9.46 0.86 15.24
CA GLU A 37 -9.64 -0.50 14.71
C GLU A 37 -11.11 -0.72 14.30
N PRO A 38 -11.40 -1.46 13.21
CA PRO A 38 -12.76 -1.84 12.85
C PRO A 38 -13.44 -2.62 13.97
N ASP A 39 -14.72 -2.31 14.22
CA ASP A 39 -15.54 -2.95 15.24
C ASP A 39 -16.29 -4.19 14.72
N ASP A 40 -15.55 -5.15 14.17
CA ASP A 40 -16.11 -6.39 13.63
C ASP A 40 -15.31 -7.64 14.00
N GLY A 41 -14.26 -7.48 14.82
CA GLY A 41 -13.41 -8.58 15.30
C GLY A 41 -12.51 -9.23 14.26
N ARG A 42 -12.48 -8.75 13.01
CA ARG A 42 -11.65 -9.36 11.95
C ARG A 42 -10.17 -8.99 12.09
N ILE A 43 -9.33 -9.79 11.45
CA ILE A 43 -7.90 -9.55 11.29
C ILE A 43 -7.68 -8.62 10.10
N TYR A 44 -6.82 -7.61 10.28
CA TYR A 44 -6.47 -6.62 9.28
C TYR A 44 -4.96 -6.40 9.22
N ASP A 45 -4.48 -5.75 8.17
CA ASP A 45 -3.12 -5.21 8.18
C ASP A 45 -3.04 -4.02 9.12
N GLY A 46 -1.87 -3.84 9.74
CA GLY A 46 -1.55 -2.67 10.54
C GLY A 46 -1.24 -1.47 9.66
N PHE A 47 -1.56 -0.28 10.15
CA PHE A 47 -1.29 0.99 9.49
C PHE A 47 -0.71 1.96 10.50
N LEU A 48 0.58 2.28 10.36
CA LEU A 48 1.24 3.27 11.18
C LEU A 48 1.07 4.66 10.56
N TYR A 49 0.21 5.48 11.14
CA TYR A 49 -0.02 6.86 10.72
C TYR A 49 0.91 7.82 11.47
N LEU A 50 1.86 8.41 10.75
CA LEU A 50 2.84 9.33 11.29
C LEU A 50 2.47 10.76 10.92
N ARG A 51 2.03 11.50 11.95
CA ARG A 51 1.54 12.86 11.83
C ARG A 51 2.65 13.86 11.49
N GLY A 52 2.23 14.96 10.87
CA GLY A 52 3.05 16.15 10.66
C GLY A 52 3.13 17.06 11.89
N GLY A 53 3.80 18.20 11.71
CA GLY A 53 3.90 19.25 12.72
C GLY A 53 4.71 18.85 13.96
N ILE A 54 4.64 19.67 15.01
CA ILE A 54 5.37 19.48 16.26
C ILE A 54 4.54 19.98 17.43
N LYS A 55 4.68 19.34 18.59
CA LYS A 55 3.93 19.58 19.82
C LYS A 55 2.43 19.53 19.54
N SER A 56 1.70 20.54 19.99
CA SER A 56 0.26 20.67 19.74
C SER A 56 -0.13 20.92 18.27
N VAL A 57 0.79 21.43 17.43
CA VAL A 57 0.49 21.80 16.04
C VAL A 57 0.58 20.59 15.14
N GLY A 58 -0.53 20.20 14.50
CA GLY A 58 -0.61 19.02 13.62
C GLY A 58 -0.95 17.72 14.35
N MET A 59 -1.52 17.80 15.56
CA MET A 59 -1.88 16.65 16.40
C MET A 59 -2.75 15.64 15.67
N VAL A 60 -2.57 14.35 16.03
CA VAL A 60 -3.37 13.24 15.51
C VAL A 60 -4.85 13.59 15.64
N ARG A 61 -5.58 13.48 14.53
CA ARG A 61 -7.01 13.74 14.46
C ARG A 61 -7.75 12.40 14.46
N PRO A 62 -8.65 12.12 15.42
CA PRO A 62 -9.43 10.88 15.47
C PRO A 62 -10.14 10.59 14.14
N ALA A 63 -10.73 11.59 13.50
CA ALA A 63 -11.38 11.43 12.20
C ALA A 63 -10.44 10.88 11.11
N ARG A 64 -9.17 11.34 11.06
CA ARG A 64 -8.19 10.89 10.05
C ARG A 64 -7.80 9.43 10.23
N ILE A 65 -7.53 9.00 11.46
CA ILE A 65 -7.22 7.57 11.70
C ILE A 65 -8.47 6.70 11.55
N GLY A 66 -9.65 7.25 11.83
CA GLY A 66 -10.94 6.60 11.59
C GLY A 66 -11.23 6.39 10.10
N GLU A 67 -10.83 7.32 9.22
CA GLU A 67 -10.91 7.17 7.76
C GLU A 67 -10.14 5.92 7.30
N PHE A 68 -8.86 5.79 7.68
CA PHE A 68 -8.06 4.60 7.34
C PHE A 68 -8.54 3.33 8.01
N ALA A 69 -9.06 3.39 9.24
CA ALA A 69 -9.68 2.23 9.87
C ALA A 69 -10.92 1.77 9.11
N SER A 70 -11.71 2.71 8.57
CA SER A 70 -12.88 2.40 7.74
C SER A 70 -12.52 1.79 6.39
N GLU A 71 -11.31 2.07 5.91
CA GLU A 71 -10.68 1.37 4.78
C GLU A 71 -10.13 -0.01 5.19
N GLY A 72 -10.41 -0.55 6.37
CA GLY A 72 -10.03 -1.92 6.75
C GLY A 72 -8.54 -2.06 7.13
N PHE A 73 -8.06 -1.18 8.00
CA PHE A 73 -6.76 -1.29 8.66
C PHE A 73 -6.91 -1.18 10.18
N ILE A 74 -5.97 -1.75 10.93
CA ILE A 74 -5.77 -1.38 12.34
C ILE A 74 -4.73 -0.26 12.39
N VAL A 75 -5.18 0.94 12.73
CA VAL A 75 -4.39 2.16 12.61
C VAL A 75 -3.81 2.54 13.96
N PHE A 76 -2.49 2.72 14.05
CA PHE A 76 -1.85 3.33 15.22
C PHE A 76 -1.20 4.66 14.83
N ALA A 77 -1.39 5.67 15.66
CA ALA A 77 -0.87 7.01 15.45
C ALA A 77 -0.22 7.54 16.73
N PRO A 78 1.12 7.47 16.86
CA PRO A 78 1.82 8.01 18.01
C PRO A 78 1.68 9.54 18.06
N PHE A 79 1.62 10.08 19.28
CA PHE A 79 1.61 11.53 19.51
C PHE A 79 3.02 12.15 19.53
N TYR A 80 4.05 11.30 19.56
CA TYR A 80 5.44 11.60 19.89
C TYR A 80 5.64 12.05 21.33
N ARG A 81 6.83 11.78 21.87
CA ARG A 81 7.26 12.05 23.26
C ARG A 81 7.03 13.50 23.66
N GLY A 82 6.60 13.70 24.91
CA GLY A 82 6.24 15.00 25.47
C GLY A 82 4.85 15.52 25.11
N ASN A 83 4.00 14.71 24.46
CA ASN A 83 2.65 15.11 24.08
C ASN A 83 1.56 14.32 24.80
N ARG A 84 0.43 14.99 25.08
CA ARG A 84 -0.79 14.40 25.66
C ARG A 84 -0.56 13.61 26.95
N GLY A 85 0.44 14.01 27.74
CA GLY A 85 0.82 13.35 28.99
C GLY A 85 1.75 12.14 28.81
N GLY A 86 2.41 12.01 27.67
CA GLY A 86 3.60 11.16 27.51
C GLY A 86 4.87 11.88 27.98
N GLU A 87 5.88 11.10 28.33
CA GLU A 87 7.20 11.56 28.82
C GLU A 87 8.11 12.03 27.67
N GLY A 88 9.21 12.72 28.01
CA GLY A 88 10.23 13.19 27.06
C GLY A 88 9.87 14.46 26.30
N ASP A 89 10.64 14.76 25.25
CA ASP A 89 10.45 15.93 24.40
C ASP A 89 10.76 15.63 22.94
N GLU A 90 9.79 15.87 22.05
CA GLU A 90 10.03 15.68 20.63
C GLU A 90 11.02 16.72 20.07
N ASP A 91 11.87 16.28 19.14
CA ASP A 91 13.08 16.98 18.69
C ASP A 91 13.24 17.03 17.15
N PHE A 92 12.13 16.80 16.43
CA PHE A 92 12.02 16.95 14.98
C PHE A 92 12.87 15.92 14.20
N GLY A 93 12.61 14.63 14.42
CA GLY A 93 13.21 13.53 13.66
C GLY A 93 14.57 13.07 14.20
N GLY A 94 14.88 13.38 15.45
CA GLY A 94 16.02 12.80 16.17
C GLY A 94 15.54 11.65 17.04
N ASP A 95 15.61 11.80 18.36
CA ASP A 95 15.25 10.70 19.28
C ASP A 95 13.75 10.37 19.21
N ASP A 96 12.90 11.35 18.87
CA ASP A 96 11.46 11.11 18.68
C ASP A 96 11.13 10.16 17.52
N MET A 97 12.10 9.86 16.65
CA MET A 97 11.97 8.85 15.62
C MET A 97 11.75 7.45 16.21
N HIS A 98 12.29 7.16 17.40
CA HIS A 98 12.03 5.89 18.09
C HIS A 98 10.55 5.72 18.43
N ASP A 99 9.80 6.80 18.64
CA ASP A 99 8.35 6.72 18.93
C ASP A 99 7.57 6.15 17.74
N ALA A 100 8.06 6.39 16.52
CA ALA A 100 7.51 5.74 15.33
C ALA A 100 7.91 4.27 15.24
N TYR A 101 9.15 3.91 15.61
CA TYR A 101 9.63 2.53 15.58
C TYR A 101 8.90 1.65 16.59
N PHE A 102 8.80 2.09 17.83
CA PHE A 102 8.02 1.38 18.85
C PHE A 102 6.52 1.46 18.57
N GLY A 103 6.03 2.50 17.90
CA GLY A 103 4.67 2.54 17.39
C GLY A 103 4.38 1.49 16.30
N PHE A 104 5.36 1.16 15.46
CA PHE A 104 5.30 0.01 14.56
C PHE A 104 5.19 -1.30 15.36
N ASP A 105 6.00 -1.43 16.42
CA ASP A 105 6.03 -2.62 17.27
C ASP A 105 4.68 -2.81 18.03
N VAL A 106 4.01 -1.72 18.43
CA VAL A 106 2.63 -1.76 18.97
C VAL A 106 1.66 -2.43 18.00
N LEU A 107 1.77 -2.16 16.70
CA LEU A 107 0.93 -2.81 15.68
C LEU A 107 1.32 -4.27 15.48
N MET A 108 2.61 -4.59 15.42
CA MET A 108 3.09 -5.96 15.26
C MET A 108 2.68 -6.88 16.42
N GLU A 109 2.57 -6.34 17.64
CA GLU A 109 2.10 -7.08 18.81
C GLU A 109 0.56 -7.14 18.94
N HIS A 110 -0.18 -6.43 18.09
CA HIS A 110 -1.63 -6.38 18.17
C HIS A 110 -2.27 -7.68 17.66
N GLU A 111 -3.13 -8.30 18.47
CA GLU A 111 -3.68 -9.65 18.19
C GLU A 111 -4.49 -9.76 16.89
N ARG A 112 -5.06 -8.65 16.43
CA ARG A 112 -5.83 -8.57 15.18
C ARG A 112 -5.03 -8.03 13.98
N VAL A 113 -3.74 -7.72 14.17
CA VAL A 113 -2.87 -7.36 13.05
C VAL A 113 -2.33 -8.64 12.42
N SER A 114 -2.42 -8.73 11.10
CA SER A 114 -2.05 -9.91 10.28
C SER A 114 -0.56 -10.28 10.26
N GLY A 115 0.26 -9.57 11.04
CA GLY A 115 1.73 -9.60 10.94
C GLY A 115 2.30 -8.69 9.84
N ARG A 116 1.45 -7.96 9.12
CA ARG A 116 1.84 -6.96 8.11
C ARG A 116 1.51 -5.56 8.59
N VAL A 117 2.45 -4.63 8.40
CA VAL A 117 2.26 -3.21 8.75
C VAL A 117 2.70 -2.32 7.60
N HIS A 118 1.81 -1.42 7.20
CA HIS A 118 2.12 -0.33 6.29
C HIS A 118 2.48 0.93 7.06
N VAL A 119 3.34 1.77 6.50
CA VAL A 119 3.76 3.03 7.11
C VAL A 119 3.31 4.20 6.25
N PHE A 120 2.71 5.20 6.86
CA PHE A 120 2.20 6.39 6.19
C PHE A 120 2.70 7.65 6.91
N GLY A 121 3.35 8.56 6.17
CA GLY A 121 3.83 9.84 6.70
C GLY A 121 3.20 11.04 6.01
N PHE A 122 2.64 11.97 6.79
CA PHE A 122 2.15 13.25 6.27
C PHE A 122 3.03 14.42 6.72
N SER A 123 3.40 15.34 5.82
CA SER A 123 4.19 16.53 6.16
C SER A 123 5.52 16.14 6.84
N ARG A 124 5.87 16.72 8.00
CA ARG A 124 7.02 16.26 8.83
C ARG A 124 7.01 14.74 9.06
N GLY A 125 5.82 14.11 9.13
CA GLY A 125 5.67 12.67 9.26
C GLY A 125 6.37 11.88 8.15
N GLY A 126 6.70 12.49 7.00
CA GLY A 126 7.57 11.90 5.98
C GLY A 126 8.94 11.49 6.51
N ILE A 127 9.58 12.33 7.37
CA ILE A 127 10.85 12.01 8.02
C ILE A 127 10.70 10.74 8.85
N MET A 128 9.64 10.72 9.67
CA MET A 128 9.34 9.62 10.59
C MET A 128 9.03 8.33 9.83
N ALA A 129 8.27 8.43 8.74
CA ALA A 129 7.84 7.29 7.93
C ALA A 129 8.98 6.67 7.15
N LEU A 130 9.79 7.49 6.47
CA LEU A 130 11.01 7.03 5.80
C LEU A 130 11.99 6.41 6.80
N GLY A 131 12.22 7.08 7.93
CA GLY A 131 13.07 6.56 8.99
C GLY A 131 12.57 5.23 9.56
N THR A 132 11.24 5.06 9.68
CA THR A 132 10.64 3.80 10.16
C THR A 132 10.81 2.69 9.14
N ALA A 133 10.57 2.96 7.85
CA ALA A 133 10.76 1.98 6.79
C ALA A 133 12.24 1.57 6.57
N GLN A 134 13.19 2.36 7.08
CA GLN A 134 14.62 2.00 7.12
C GLN A 134 14.95 1.07 8.31
N ALA A 135 14.18 1.16 9.40
CA ALA A 135 14.46 0.47 10.66
C ALA A 135 13.52 -0.71 10.95
N ARG A 136 12.41 -0.83 10.21
CA ARG A 136 11.38 -1.85 10.38
C ARG A 136 10.92 -2.40 9.03
N PRO A 137 10.56 -3.69 8.96
CA PRO A 137 10.13 -4.35 7.73
C PRO A 137 8.68 -3.98 7.38
N ALA A 138 8.45 -2.74 6.95
CA ALA A 138 7.14 -2.29 6.47
C ALA A 138 6.79 -2.99 5.15
N VAL A 139 5.52 -3.34 4.94
CA VAL A 139 5.03 -3.91 3.67
C VAL A 139 5.03 -2.89 2.55
N SER A 140 4.63 -1.65 2.87
CA SER A 140 4.75 -0.52 1.97
C SER A 140 4.83 0.79 2.73
N LEU A 141 5.36 1.80 2.04
CA LEU A 141 5.55 3.15 2.56
C LEU A 141 4.78 4.15 1.70
N VAL A 142 4.01 5.03 2.34
CA VAL A 142 3.40 6.20 1.70
C VAL A 142 3.95 7.46 2.32
N THR A 143 4.41 8.40 1.49
CA THR A 143 4.70 9.77 1.89
C THR A 143 3.71 10.71 1.22
N TRP A 144 3.02 11.55 1.99
CA TRP A 144 2.08 12.55 1.45
C TRP A 144 2.48 13.96 1.90
N GLY A 145 2.89 14.81 0.94
CA GLY A 145 3.37 16.16 1.24
C GLY A 145 4.59 16.10 2.16
N GLY A 146 5.38 15.03 2.07
CA GLY A 146 6.28 14.57 3.12
C GLY A 146 7.64 15.26 3.08
N VAL A 147 8.18 15.64 4.24
CA VAL A 147 9.56 16.13 4.34
C VAL A 147 10.53 14.95 4.19
N SER A 148 11.44 15.05 3.21
CA SER A 148 12.51 14.07 2.97
C SER A 148 13.91 14.58 3.37
N ASP A 149 14.07 15.89 3.54
CA ASP A 149 15.35 16.56 3.82
C ASP A 149 15.19 17.62 4.91
N VAL A 150 15.82 17.43 6.06
CA VAL A 150 15.58 18.33 7.20
C VAL A 150 16.25 19.69 7.00
N ALA A 151 17.37 19.74 6.26
CA ALA A 151 18.06 21.00 5.96
C ALA A 151 17.28 21.81 4.92
N LEU A 152 16.73 21.16 3.90
CA LEU A 152 15.83 21.81 2.94
C LEU A 152 14.58 22.37 3.64
N CYS A 153 13.94 21.58 4.50
CA CYS A 153 12.79 22.04 5.28
C CYS A 153 13.13 23.30 6.10
N TYR A 154 14.31 23.34 6.74
CA TYR A 154 14.78 24.52 7.46
C TYR A 154 14.99 25.75 6.55
N ALA A 155 15.51 25.53 5.35
CA ALA A 155 15.75 26.58 4.37
C ALA A 155 14.42 27.19 3.89
N GLU A 156 13.44 26.34 3.56
CA GLU A 156 12.14 26.75 3.02
C GLU A 156 11.21 27.36 4.09
N ARG A 157 11.19 26.76 5.28
CA ARG A 157 10.25 27.12 6.35
C ARG A 157 10.82 28.12 7.33
N VAL A 158 10.94 29.37 6.84
CA VAL A 158 11.41 30.52 7.62
C VAL A 158 10.64 30.66 8.95
N ASP A 159 9.33 30.43 8.92
CA ASP A 159 8.45 30.45 10.08
C ASP A 159 8.79 29.37 11.13
N LEU A 160 9.35 28.22 10.71
CA LEU A 160 9.74 27.12 11.59
C LEU A 160 11.18 27.22 12.09
N ARG A 161 12.04 28.05 11.48
CA ARG A 161 13.48 28.11 11.82
C ARG A 161 13.76 28.31 13.30
N LYS A 162 13.01 29.19 13.99
CA LYS A 162 13.20 29.44 15.43
C LYS A 162 12.94 28.17 16.25
N MET A 163 11.87 27.45 15.92
CA MET A 163 11.51 26.19 16.56
C MET A 163 12.55 25.11 16.26
N MET A 164 12.92 24.92 14.98
CA MET A 164 13.89 23.91 14.57
C MET A 164 15.26 24.14 15.21
N LYS A 165 15.76 25.39 15.25
CA LYS A 165 17.01 25.72 15.96
C LYS A 165 16.98 25.32 17.42
N ARG A 166 15.83 25.53 18.09
CA ARG A 166 15.68 25.22 19.52
C ARG A 166 15.72 23.71 19.75
N VAL A 167 15.03 22.92 18.93
CA VAL A 167 14.88 21.47 19.16
C VAL A 167 16.01 20.65 18.55
N ILE A 168 16.57 21.05 17.41
CA ILE A 168 17.74 20.41 16.76
C ILE A 168 19.05 20.94 17.38
N GLY A 169 19.03 22.12 18.00
CA GLY A 169 20.17 22.71 18.72
C GLY A 169 21.10 23.60 17.89
N GLY A 170 20.64 24.12 16.75
CA GLY A 170 21.34 25.15 15.96
C GLY A 170 20.94 25.14 14.49
N THR A 171 21.70 25.80 13.61
CA THR A 171 21.41 25.91 12.17
C THR A 171 22.14 24.82 11.37
N PRO A 172 21.70 24.47 10.14
CA PRO A 172 22.39 23.49 9.32
C PRO A 172 23.79 23.94 8.90
N GLU A 173 24.06 25.25 8.81
CA GLU A 173 25.39 25.77 8.51
C GLU A 173 26.36 25.56 9.67
N LYS A 174 25.89 25.73 10.92
CA LYS A 174 26.72 25.58 12.12
C LYS A 174 26.88 24.12 12.56
N TYR A 175 25.84 23.31 12.39
CA TYR A 175 25.82 21.90 12.81
C TYR A 175 25.23 20.99 11.73
N PRO A 176 25.88 20.86 10.55
CA PRO A 176 25.34 20.12 9.41
C PRO A 176 25.03 18.66 9.75
N GLU A 177 25.87 18.03 10.57
CA GLU A 177 25.69 16.63 10.99
C GLU A 177 24.36 16.38 11.71
N ARG A 178 23.86 17.35 12.50
CA ARG A 178 22.58 17.18 13.23
C ARG A 178 21.38 17.12 12.30
N TYR A 179 21.47 17.76 11.14
CA TYR A 179 20.47 17.71 10.10
C TYR A 179 20.66 16.48 9.21
N ARG A 180 21.92 16.11 8.93
CA ARG A 180 22.27 14.93 8.14
C ARG A 180 21.75 13.64 8.78
N VAL A 181 21.95 13.45 10.09
CA VAL A 181 21.49 12.24 10.79
C VAL A 181 19.97 12.10 10.86
N ARG A 182 19.23 13.22 10.81
CA ARG A 182 17.76 13.28 10.77
C ARG A 182 17.19 13.17 9.36
N THR A 183 18.03 13.24 8.33
CA THR A 183 17.60 13.28 6.93
C THR A 183 17.58 11.87 6.34
N PRO A 184 16.38 11.32 6.04
CA PRO A 184 16.26 9.93 5.57
C PRO A 184 16.84 9.70 4.17
N LEU A 185 16.98 10.74 3.33
CA LEU A 185 17.53 10.58 1.97
C LEU A 185 18.92 9.94 1.93
N TYR A 186 19.73 10.11 2.98
CA TYR A 186 21.07 9.51 3.05
C TYR A 186 21.05 7.99 3.31
N LYS A 187 19.89 7.41 3.60
CA LYS A 187 19.72 6.00 3.97
C LYS A 187 18.67 5.27 3.13
N LEU A 188 18.32 5.79 1.94
CA LEU A 188 17.30 5.18 1.08
C LEU A 188 17.60 3.72 0.69
N GLY A 189 18.87 3.31 0.65
CA GLY A 189 19.25 1.92 0.41
C GLY A 189 18.66 0.92 1.42
N GLN A 190 18.35 1.38 2.63
CA GLN A 190 17.79 0.59 3.73
C GLN A 190 16.27 0.40 3.61
N ILE A 191 15.59 1.13 2.71
CA ILE A 191 14.16 0.94 2.49
C ILE A 191 13.96 -0.35 1.68
N GLY A 192 13.30 -1.33 2.31
CA GLY A 192 13.06 -2.66 1.73
C GLY A 192 11.76 -2.80 0.94
N CYS A 193 10.86 -1.82 1.03
CA CYS A 193 9.50 -1.93 0.50
C CYS A 193 9.19 -0.91 -0.61
N PRO A 194 8.12 -1.15 -1.39
CA PRO A 194 7.61 -0.20 -2.37
C PRO A 194 7.19 1.12 -1.72
N VAL A 195 7.48 2.23 -2.40
CA VAL A 195 7.19 3.58 -1.92
C VAL A 195 6.17 4.26 -2.83
N LEU A 196 5.11 4.82 -2.25
CA LEU A 196 4.20 5.75 -2.93
C LEU A 196 4.46 7.18 -2.43
N ILE A 197 4.66 8.09 -3.37
CA ILE A 197 4.86 9.52 -3.11
C ILE A 197 3.63 10.28 -3.62
N ILE A 198 2.92 10.96 -2.72
CA ILE A 198 1.74 11.77 -3.02
C ILE A 198 2.10 13.23 -2.73
N HIS A 199 2.04 14.12 -3.72
CA HIS A 199 2.45 15.51 -3.50
C HIS A 199 1.63 16.49 -4.34
N GLY A 200 1.23 17.61 -3.74
CA GLY A 200 0.66 18.74 -4.48
C GLY A 200 1.76 19.68 -4.94
N GLU A 201 1.80 20.06 -6.21
CA GLU A 201 2.92 20.88 -6.74
C GLU A 201 2.86 22.33 -6.26
N GLN A 202 1.70 22.81 -5.81
CA GLN A 202 1.53 24.15 -5.22
C GLN A 202 1.73 24.17 -3.70
N ASP A 203 2.29 23.10 -3.10
CA ASP A 203 2.53 23.00 -1.67
C ASP A 203 3.54 24.05 -1.17
N GLN A 204 3.04 25.04 -0.42
CA GLN A 204 3.84 26.12 0.18
C GLN A 204 4.43 25.74 1.56
N ASN A 205 4.06 24.60 2.12
CA ASN A 205 4.52 24.15 3.43
C ASN A 205 5.69 23.17 3.32
N VAL A 206 5.67 22.31 2.31
CA VAL A 206 6.72 21.34 1.99
C VAL A 206 6.81 21.33 0.47
N SER A 207 7.84 21.94 -0.09
CA SER A 207 7.92 22.06 -1.55
C SER A 207 7.96 20.69 -2.23
N VAL A 208 7.51 20.62 -3.47
CA VAL A 208 7.56 19.38 -4.29
C VAL A 208 8.99 18.87 -4.50
N GLU A 209 10.00 19.72 -4.29
CA GLU A 209 11.42 19.33 -4.34
C GLU A 209 11.72 18.17 -3.38
N HIS A 210 11.03 18.08 -2.23
CA HIS A 210 11.15 16.94 -1.33
C HIS A 210 10.77 15.61 -1.98
N ALA A 211 9.67 15.60 -2.73
CA ALA A 211 9.19 14.44 -3.44
C ALA A 211 10.11 14.09 -4.62
N ILE A 212 10.51 15.10 -5.40
CA ILE A 212 11.41 14.91 -6.55
C ILE A 212 12.76 14.33 -6.12
N ARG A 213 13.35 14.82 -5.03
CA ARG A 213 14.60 14.27 -4.47
C ARG A 213 14.45 12.83 -4.01
N LEU A 214 13.33 12.51 -3.36
CA LEU A 214 13.03 11.16 -2.90
C LEU A 214 12.84 10.20 -4.07
N GLU A 215 12.00 10.56 -5.04
CA GLU A 215 11.75 9.79 -6.25
C GLU A 215 13.05 9.51 -7.01
N ARG A 216 13.86 10.55 -7.25
CA ARG A 216 15.15 10.42 -7.93
C ARG A 216 16.09 9.50 -7.17
N GLY A 217 16.20 9.65 -5.86
CA GLY A 217 17.06 8.81 -5.02
C GLY A 217 16.65 7.34 -5.03
N LEU A 218 15.34 7.06 -4.94
CA LEU A 218 14.81 5.70 -5.01
C LEU A 218 15.04 5.07 -6.40
N LYS A 219 14.78 5.82 -7.48
CA LYS A 219 15.03 5.36 -8.86
C LYS A 219 16.51 5.06 -9.11
N GLN A 220 17.42 5.90 -8.63
CA GLN A 220 18.87 5.69 -8.76
C GLN A 220 19.34 4.41 -8.05
N LEU A 221 18.65 4.00 -6.99
CA LEU A 221 18.93 2.78 -6.23
C LEU A 221 18.13 1.56 -6.73
N GLY A 222 17.36 1.71 -7.82
CA GLY A 222 16.51 0.64 -8.36
C GLY A 222 15.37 0.21 -7.43
N LYS A 223 14.94 1.09 -6.50
CA LYS A 223 13.85 0.81 -5.55
C LYS A 223 12.48 1.04 -6.20
N PRO A 224 11.46 0.19 -5.97
CA PRO A 224 10.12 0.40 -6.51
C PRO A 224 9.50 1.68 -5.95
N VAL A 225 9.14 2.60 -6.84
CA VAL A 225 8.52 3.88 -6.48
C VAL A 225 7.41 4.25 -7.44
N GLU A 226 6.28 4.67 -6.89
CA GLU A 226 5.14 5.24 -7.61
C GLU A 226 4.92 6.68 -7.13
N THR A 227 4.49 7.57 -8.03
CA THR A 227 4.32 8.99 -7.73
C THR A 227 2.97 9.51 -8.22
N TRP A 228 2.22 10.16 -7.32
CA TRP A 228 0.98 10.87 -7.62
C TRP A 228 1.19 12.36 -7.38
N TYR A 229 1.52 13.08 -8.45
CA TYR A 229 1.64 14.52 -8.43
C TYR A 229 0.34 15.20 -8.84
N PHE A 230 -0.02 16.25 -8.09
CA PHE A 230 -1.24 17.02 -8.30
C PHE A 230 -0.86 18.47 -8.59
N PRO A 231 -0.80 18.89 -9.87
CA PRO A 231 -0.28 20.21 -10.27
C PRO A 231 -1.00 21.40 -9.63
N GLU A 232 -2.30 21.25 -9.36
CA GLU A 232 -3.17 22.32 -8.86
C GLU A 232 -3.38 22.31 -7.34
N LEU A 233 -2.79 21.36 -6.62
CA LEU A 233 -3.06 21.17 -5.20
C LEU A 233 -1.89 21.64 -4.34
N GLY A 234 -2.22 22.17 -3.16
CA GLY A 234 -1.25 22.51 -2.12
C GLY A 234 -1.13 21.45 -1.03
N HIS A 235 -0.64 21.85 0.16
CA HIS A 235 -0.36 20.92 1.28
C HIS A 235 -1.57 20.13 1.78
N HIS A 236 -2.74 20.77 1.80
CA HIS A 236 -3.98 20.17 2.28
C HIS A 236 -4.95 20.08 1.11
N PHE A 237 -5.26 18.85 0.70
CA PHE A 237 -6.16 18.63 -0.42
C PHE A 237 -7.61 18.94 -0.01
N PRO A 238 -8.44 19.47 -0.94
CA PRO A 238 -9.86 19.68 -0.70
C PRO A 238 -10.56 18.39 -0.24
N PRO A 239 -11.56 18.43 0.67
CA PRO A 239 -12.13 17.23 1.28
C PRO A 239 -12.59 16.12 0.30
N PRO A 240 -13.24 16.42 -0.83
CA PRO A 240 -13.63 15.38 -1.80
C PRO A 240 -12.42 14.69 -2.43
N VAL A 241 -11.41 15.46 -2.81
CA VAL A 241 -10.16 14.94 -3.38
C VAL A 241 -9.39 14.15 -2.33
N ASN A 242 -9.34 14.66 -1.10
CA ASN A 242 -8.65 14.02 0.01
C ASN A 242 -9.23 12.62 0.30
N ARG A 243 -10.56 12.49 0.38
CA ARG A 243 -11.23 11.19 0.58
C ARG A 243 -10.90 10.19 -0.54
N ARG A 244 -10.93 10.64 -1.79
CA ARG A 244 -10.57 9.79 -2.93
C ARG A 244 -9.11 9.32 -2.84
N VAL A 245 -8.18 10.23 -2.60
CA VAL A 245 -6.75 9.87 -2.49
C VAL A 245 -6.47 8.97 -1.27
N VAL A 246 -7.19 9.14 -0.16
CA VAL A 246 -7.14 8.21 0.99
C VAL A 246 -7.59 6.80 0.59
N HIS A 247 -8.71 6.69 -0.12
CA HIS A 247 -9.20 5.40 -0.64
C HIS A 247 -8.20 4.78 -1.62
N ASP A 248 -7.74 5.53 -2.61
CA ASP A 248 -6.80 5.05 -3.63
C ASP A 248 -5.49 4.59 -3.01
N ALA A 249 -4.93 5.36 -2.05
CA ALA A 249 -3.71 5.00 -1.34
C ALA A 249 -3.92 3.72 -0.49
N SER A 250 -5.10 3.56 0.11
CA SER A 250 -5.46 2.35 0.86
C SER A 250 -5.53 1.12 -0.04
N VAL A 251 -6.12 1.26 -1.23
CA VAL A 251 -6.13 0.21 -2.26
C VAL A 251 -4.72 -0.13 -2.72
N TRP A 252 -3.89 0.90 -2.98
CA TRP A 252 -2.49 0.71 -3.36
C TRP A 252 -1.70 -0.05 -2.29
N MET A 253 -1.86 0.31 -1.01
CA MET A 253 -1.20 -0.40 0.11
C MET A 253 -1.62 -1.87 0.16
N LYS A 254 -2.92 -2.16 0.12
CA LYS A 254 -3.45 -3.55 0.20
C LYS A 254 -3.02 -4.45 -0.95
N ARG A 255 -2.78 -3.89 -2.14
CA ARG A 255 -2.24 -4.66 -3.27
C ARG A 255 -0.86 -5.23 -2.95
N HIS A 256 -0.04 -4.51 -2.17
CA HIS A 256 1.30 -4.96 -1.77
C HIS A 256 1.27 -5.98 -0.62
N SER A 257 0.24 -5.98 0.22
CA SER A 257 0.01 -7.03 1.22
C SER A 257 -0.16 -8.43 0.61
N ALA A 258 -0.78 -8.48 -0.58
CA ALA A 258 -0.98 -9.73 -1.30
C ALA A 258 0.32 -10.31 -1.86
N HIS A 259 1.34 -9.47 -2.14
CA HIS A 259 2.61 -9.91 -2.71
C HIS A 259 3.55 -10.55 -1.66
N ASP A 260 3.54 -10.10 -0.40
CA ASP A 260 4.32 -10.75 0.67
C ASP A 260 3.83 -12.17 0.98
N THR A 261 2.53 -12.43 0.81
CA THR A 261 1.96 -13.77 1.00
C THR A 261 2.44 -14.74 -0.08
N ILE A 262 2.87 -14.21 -1.23
CA ILE A 262 3.30 -14.99 -2.39
C ILE A 262 4.77 -15.38 -2.28
N GLU A 263 5.64 -14.49 -1.80
CA GLU A 263 7.08 -14.76 -1.66
C GLU A 263 7.39 -15.60 -0.41
N ALA A 264 6.64 -15.46 0.69
CA ALA A 264 6.88 -16.24 1.91
C ALA A 264 6.35 -17.69 1.87
N THR A 265 5.53 -18.05 0.87
CA THR A 265 4.96 -19.41 0.72
C THR A 265 5.44 -20.15 -0.53
N THR A 266 6.32 -19.56 -1.34
CA THR A 266 6.86 -20.19 -2.55
C THR A 266 8.08 -21.06 -2.28
N GLU A 267 7.90 -22.04 -1.40
CA GLU A 267 8.47 -23.39 -1.64
C GLU A 267 7.36 -24.38 -1.98
N VAL A 268 6.30 -23.89 -2.64
CA VAL A 268 5.44 -24.71 -3.50
C VAL A 268 5.61 -24.16 -4.91
N SER A 269 6.07 -25.02 -5.82
CA SER A 269 6.33 -24.64 -7.21
C SER A 269 5.11 -23.93 -7.81
N ARG A 270 5.20 -22.61 -8.02
CA ARG A 270 4.32 -21.91 -8.94
C ARG A 270 4.70 -22.31 -10.36
N MET A 271 4.25 -23.48 -10.78
CA MET A 271 4.04 -23.71 -12.20
C MET A 271 2.84 -22.87 -12.61
N GLY A 272 3.09 -21.68 -13.16
CA GLY A 272 2.07 -20.99 -13.94
C GLY A 272 1.58 -21.94 -15.04
N MET A 273 0.27 -22.09 -15.17
CA MET A 273 -0.30 -22.90 -16.24
C MET A 273 -0.17 -22.13 -17.55
N PRO A 274 0.54 -22.65 -18.55
CA PRO A 274 0.53 -22.04 -19.87
C PRO A 274 -0.90 -22.14 -20.43
N MET A 275 -1.50 -21.00 -20.72
CA MET A 275 -2.77 -20.92 -21.45
C MET A 275 -2.50 -20.53 -22.89
N GLU A 276 -3.20 -21.17 -23.82
CA GLU A 276 -3.18 -20.83 -25.24
C GLU A 276 -4.52 -20.16 -25.60
N LEU A 277 -4.45 -19.00 -26.26
CA LEU A 277 -5.64 -18.36 -26.83
C LEU A 277 -5.83 -18.88 -28.24
N ASP A 278 -6.87 -19.67 -28.44
CA ASP A 278 -7.22 -20.26 -29.72
C ASP A 278 -8.39 -19.50 -30.35
N THR A 279 -8.22 -19.10 -31.59
CA THR A 279 -9.27 -18.47 -32.41
C THR A 279 -9.99 -19.48 -33.32
N MET A 280 -9.65 -20.76 -33.20
CA MET A 280 -10.14 -21.85 -34.03
C MET A 280 -10.27 -23.14 -33.21
N LEU A 281 -11.40 -23.83 -33.37
CA LEU A 281 -11.71 -25.07 -32.65
C LEU A 281 -11.32 -26.30 -33.50
N VAL A 282 -10.30 -27.05 -33.07
CA VAL A 282 -9.89 -28.31 -33.71
C VAL A 282 -10.46 -29.50 -32.94
N THR A 283 -11.37 -30.25 -33.56
CA THR A 283 -12.12 -31.32 -32.86
C THR A 283 -11.44 -32.68 -32.88
N ASN A 284 -10.61 -32.97 -33.89
CA ASN A 284 -10.00 -34.29 -34.11
C ASN A 284 -11.03 -35.44 -34.18
N GLY A 285 -12.30 -35.15 -34.47
CA GLY A 285 -13.39 -36.14 -34.47
C GLY A 285 -13.78 -36.63 -33.07
N LYS A 286 -13.41 -35.90 -32.01
CA LYS A 286 -13.67 -36.25 -30.60
C LYS A 286 -14.83 -35.44 -30.00
N GLU A 287 -15.58 -34.73 -30.83
CA GLU A 287 -16.76 -34.00 -30.38
C GLU A 287 -17.89 -34.95 -29.95
N GLU A 288 -18.49 -34.66 -28.80
CA GLU A 288 -19.66 -35.36 -28.26
C GLU A 288 -20.89 -34.48 -28.46
N ARG A 289 -21.92 -35.00 -29.11
CA ARG A 289 -23.18 -34.26 -29.29
C ARG A 289 -24.02 -34.36 -28.01
N ILE A 290 -24.37 -33.21 -27.44
CA ILE A 290 -25.25 -33.14 -26.26
C ILE A 290 -26.71 -33.12 -26.70
N GLU A 291 -27.09 -32.11 -27.50
CA GLU A 291 -28.47 -31.91 -27.96
C GLU A 291 -28.49 -31.01 -29.20
N GLN A 292 -29.31 -31.31 -30.21
CA GLN A 292 -29.45 -30.49 -31.43
C GLN A 292 -28.10 -30.05 -32.02
N ASN A 293 -27.77 -28.76 -31.98
CA ASN A 293 -26.51 -28.20 -32.50
C ASN A 293 -25.47 -27.96 -31.39
N LEU A 294 -25.73 -28.40 -30.15
CA LEU A 294 -24.82 -28.26 -29.02
C LEU A 294 -23.90 -29.48 -28.91
N PHE A 295 -22.61 -29.20 -28.87
CA PHE A 295 -21.54 -30.17 -28.78
C PHE A 295 -20.62 -29.84 -27.61
N LEU A 296 -19.91 -30.87 -27.18
CA LEU A 296 -18.87 -30.84 -26.16
C LEU A 296 -17.58 -31.36 -26.77
N LEU A 297 -16.46 -30.68 -26.47
CA LEU A 297 -15.14 -31.15 -26.85
C LEU A 297 -14.20 -31.05 -25.66
N LYS A 298 -13.47 -32.13 -25.37
CA LYS A 298 -12.40 -32.15 -24.36
C LYS A 298 -11.05 -31.96 -25.04
N GLN A 299 -10.34 -30.91 -24.66
CA GLN A 299 -9.00 -30.59 -25.16
C GLN A 299 -7.96 -30.66 -24.04
N PRO A 300 -6.79 -31.28 -24.29
CA PRO A 300 -5.72 -31.31 -23.31
C PRO A 300 -5.16 -29.89 -23.08
N GLY A 301 -4.85 -29.57 -21.83
CA GLY A 301 -4.34 -28.26 -21.44
C GLY A 301 -5.42 -27.24 -21.16
N TYR A 302 -5.00 -25.98 -20.99
CA TYR A 302 -5.86 -24.83 -20.67
C TYR A 302 -5.99 -23.91 -21.89
N CYS A 303 -6.76 -24.37 -22.87
CA CYS A 303 -7.14 -23.56 -24.03
C CYS A 303 -8.21 -22.54 -23.64
N VAL A 304 -8.08 -21.31 -24.16
CA VAL A 304 -9.03 -20.20 -24.02
C VAL A 304 -9.58 -19.88 -25.40
N TYR A 305 -10.87 -19.59 -25.46
CA TYR A 305 -11.56 -19.23 -26.70
C TYR A 305 -12.44 -17.99 -26.54
N PRO A 306 -12.67 -17.22 -27.62
CA PRO A 306 -13.70 -16.18 -27.63
C PRO A 306 -15.09 -16.78 -27.37
N LEU A 307 -15.76 -16.30 -26.32
CA LEU A 307 -17.15 -16.66 -26.04
C LEU A 307 -18.11 -15.83 -26.92
N ASP A 308 -19.24 -16.44 -27.27
CA ASP A 308 -20.35 -15.80 -28.00
C ASP A 308 -19.97 -15.16 -29.34
N THR A 309 -18.81 -15.54 -29.88
CA THR A 309 -18.29 -15.09 -31.16
C THR A 309 -18.07 -16.30 -32.06
N PRO A 310 -18.43 -16.25 -33.36
CA PRO A 310 -18.16 -17.34 -34.29
C PRO A 310 -16.65 -17.62 -34.42
N VAL A 311 -16.27 -18.88 -34.22
CA VAL A 311 -14.94 -19.41 -34.46
C VAL A 311 -14.98 -20.46 -35.57
N GLU A 312 -13.86 -20.61 -36.26
CA GLU A 312 -13.70 -21.63 -37.29
C GLU A 312 -13.57 -23.02 -36.66
N ILE A 313 -14.27 -24.03 -37.20
CA ILE A 313 -14.12 -25.43 -36.81
C ILE A 313 -13.28 -26.17 -37.84
N ARG A 314 -12.33 -26.98 -37.36
CA ARG A 314 -11.60 -27.96 -38.19
C ARG A 314 -11.63 -29.36 -37.59
N LYS A 315 -11.74 -30.37 -38.45
CA LYS A 315 -11.53 -31.77 -38.03
C LYS A 315 -10.07 -32.06 -37.69
N LYS A 316 -9.10 -31.46 -38.38
CA LYS A 316 -7.66 -31.58 -38.10
C LYS A 316 -7.00 -30.23 -38.38
N LYS A 317 -5.95 -29.88 -37.63
CA LYS A 317 -5.27 -28.57 -37.70
C LYS A 317 -4.79 -28.22 -39.12
N GLU A 318 -4.32 -29.23 -39.86
CA GLU A 318 -3.78 -29.10 -41.22
C GLU A 318 -4.84 -29.10 -42.34
N HIS A 319 -6.10 -29.40 -42.02
CA HIS A 319 -7.18 -29.45 -43.01
C HIS A 319 -7.87 -28.07 -43.13
N GLY A 320 -8.61 -27.85 -44.21
CA GLY A 320 -9.43 -26.65 -44.36
C GLY A 320 -10.60 -26.58 -43.35
N PRO A 321 -11.26 -25.42 -43.22
CA PRO A 321 -12.42 -25.23 -42.37
C PRO A 321 -13.51 -26.25 -42.69
N SER A 322 -13.97 -26.95 -41.65
CA SER A 322 -15.09 -27.89 -41.71
C SER A 322 -16.44 -27.22 -41.40
N GLY A 323 -16.42 -25.99 -40.89
CA GLY A 323 -17.62 -25.23 -40.50
C GLY A 323 -17.31 -24.08 -39.54
N SER A 324 -18.34 -23.55 -38.89
CA SER A 324 -18.19 -22.55 -37.81
C SER A 324 -19.03 -22.92 -36.59
N ALA A 325 -18.59 -22.46 -35.42
CA ALA A 325 -19.33 -22.60 -34.16
C ALA A 325 -19.22 -21.37 -33.28
N VAL A 326 -20.13 -21.27 -32.32
CA VAL A 326 -20.06 -20.28 -31.25
C VAL A 326 -19.81 -21.00 -29.94
N ILE A 327 -18.75 -20.63 -29.23
CA ILE A 327 -18.42 -21.21 -27.94
C ILE A 327 -19.26 -20.52 -26.87
N ARG A 328 -20.02 -21.31 -26.11
CA ARG A 328 -20.98 -20.83 -25.11
C ARG A 328 -20.46 -20.95 -23.68
N LYS A 329 -19.62 -21.95 -23.43
CA LYS A 329 -19.06 -22.22 -22.09
C LYS A 329 -17.73 -22.91 -22.20
N LEU A 330 -16.81 -22.52 -21.33
CA LEU A 330 -15.55 -23.23 -21.08
C LEU A 330 -15.56 -23.69 -19.63
N GLU A 331 -15.18 -24.93 -19.41
CA GLU A 331 -14.90 -25.47 -18.09
C GLU A 331 -13.48 -26.04 -18.10
N TRP A 332 -12.79 -25.99 -16.96
CA TRP A 332 -11.47 -26.60 -16.82
C TRP A 332 -11.48 -27.59 -15.68
N GLU A 333 -11.05 -28.81 -15.95
CA GLU A 333 -10.94 -29.87 -14.96
C GLU A 333 -9.75 -30.76 -15.32
N ASN A 334 -8.92 -31.14 -14.35
CA ASN A 334 -7.86 -32.15 -14.53
C ASN A 334 -6.96 -31.92 -15.78
N ASN A 335 -6.42 -30.70 -15.96
CA ASN A 335 -5.58 -30.32 -17.12
C ASN A 335 -6.27 -30.51 -18.49
N THR A 336 -7.59 -30.30 -18.53
CA THR A 336 -8.42 -30.41 -19.74
C THR A 336 -9.37 -29.22 -19.81
N THR A 337 -9.45 -28.56 -20.97
CA THR A 337 -10.52 -27.63 -21.32
C THR A 337 -11.71 -28.42 -21.87
N ILE A 338 -12.87 -28.25 -21.26
CA ILE A 338 -14.17 -28.72 -21.77
C ILE A 338 -14.84 -27.54 -22.47
N VAL A 339 -14.96 -27.64 -23.78
CA VAL A 339 -15.55 -26.61 -24.65
C VAL A 339 -16.97 -27.01 -24.99
N HIS A 340 -17.94 -26.21 -24.53
CA HIS A 340 -19.32 -26.31 -24.99
C HIS A 340 -19.55 -25.31 -26.11
N TYR A 341 -19.92 -25.82 -27.28
CA TYR A 341 -20.10 -24.99 -28.46
C TYR A 341 -21.35 -25.37 -29.25
N GLU A 342 -21.91 -24.37 -29.90
CA GLU A 342 -23.04 -24.50 -30.81
C GLU A 342 -22.52 -24.50 -32.25
N LEU A 343 -22.79 -25.56 -33.01
CA LEU A 343 -22.45 -25.66 -34.42
C LEU A 343 -23.38 -24.75 -35.24
N VAL A 344 -22.81 -23.78 -35.94
CA VAL A 344 -23.55 -22.79 -36.72
C VAL A 344 -23.69 -23.22 -38.18
N SER A 345 -22.61 -23.70 -38.79
CA SER A 345 -22.64 -24.20 -40.17
C SER A 345 -21.61 -25.30 -40.40
N LEU A 346 -21.88 -26.17 -41.37
CA LEU A 346 -20.93 -27.14 -41.90
C LEU A 346 -20.56 -26.77 -43.34
N ASN A 347 -19.28 -26.84 -43.66
CA ASN A 347 -18.83 -26.80 -45.04
C ASN A 347 -18.97 -28.22 -45.60
N THR A 348 -19.98 -28.45 -46.42
CA THR A 348 -20.09 -29.71 -47.17
C THR A 348 -19.01 -29.71 -48.26
N PRO A 349 -18.06 -30.66 -48.28
CA PRO A 349 -17.23 -30.85 -49.47
C PRO A 349 -18.16 -31.35 -50.59
N ASN A 350 -18.14 -30.69 -51.74
CA ASN A 350 -18.72 -31.25 -52.97
C ASN A 350 -17.94 -32.48 -53.42
#